data_AF-A0A1A8PUU1-F1
#
_entry.id   AF-A0A1A8PUU1-F1
#
_cell.length_a   1.000
_cell.length_b   1.000
_cell.length_c   1.000
_cell.angle_alpha   90.00
_cell.angle_beta   90.00
_cell.angle_gamma   90.00
#
_symmetry.space_group_name_H-M   'P 1'
#
loop_
_entity.id
_entity.type
_entity.pdbx_description
1 polymer ?
#
loop_
_entity_poly.entity_id
_entity_poly.type
_entity_poly.pdbx_seq_one_letter_code
_entity_poly.pdbx_strand_id
1 'polypeptide(L)'
;MVSFVKGGIKVRNSYLIYRELHKFIKSHNFIKGPSHRHLEGGISFGVGAFNLTLSLFPPRILKMLEFAGFSGDKEYALSLLCDGATGMNLRSMLCVLLLLCYHTFLTFILGT
;
A
#
# COMPACT_ATOMS: atom_id res chain seq x y z
N MET A 1 -9.73 -1.22 -25.51
CA MET A 1 -9.77 -0.04 -24.60
C MET A 1 -10.65 -0.23 -23.35
N VAL A 2 -11.91 -0.69 -23.47
CA VAL A 2 -12.84 -0.83 -22.33
C VAL A 2 -12.25 -1.65 -21.15
N SER A 3 -11.45 -2.68 -21.44
CA SER A 3 -10.81 -3.51 -20.42
C SER A 3 -9.76 -2.76 -19.58
N PHE A 4 -9.05 -1.79 -20.14
CA PHE A 4 -8.08 -0.97 -19.40
C PHE A 4 -8.78 -0.04 -18.40
N VAL A 5 -9.87 0.59 -18.83
CA VAL A 5 -10.69 1.44 -17.95
C VAL A 5 -11.28 0.61 -16.80
N LYS A 6 -11.84 -0.57 -17.10
CA LYS A 6 -12.31 -1.50 -16.07
C LYS A 6 -11.18 -1.93 -15.12
N GLY A 7 -9.97 -2.15 -15.64
CA GLY A 7 -8.77 -2.42 -14.84
C GLY A 7 -8.46 -1.30 -13.86
N GLY A 8 -8.38 -0.05 -14.34
CA GLY A 8 -8.14 1.13 -13.51
C GLY A 8 -9.19 1.31 -12.40
N ILE A 9 -10.47 1.09 -12.72
CA ILE A 9 -11.56 1.14 -11.73
C ILE A 9 -11.37 0.06 -10.65
N LYS A 10 -10.99 -1.17 -11.02
CA LYS A 10 -10.72 -2.24 -10.05
C LYS A 10 -9.54 -1.91 -9.14
N VAL A 11 -8.47 -1.34 -9.69
CA VAL A 11 -7.32 -0.88 -8.91
C VAL A 11 -7.75 0.20 -7.91
N ARG A 12 -8.56 1.17 -8.34
CA ARG A 12 -9.12 2.21 -7.46
C ARG A 12 -9.95 1.61 -6.34
N ASN A 13 -10.84 0.68 -6.65
CA ASN A 13 -11.68 0.04 -5.63
C ASN A 13 -10.82 -0.73 -4.61
N SER A 14 -9.79 -1.44 -5.08
CA SER A 14 -8.84 -2.11 -4.17
C SER A 14 -8.14 -1.13 -3.23
N TYR A 15 -7.64 -0.01 -3.76
CA TYR A 15 -7.03 1.05 -2.97
C TYR A 15 -7.97 1.60 -1.89
N LEU A 16 -9.23 1.86 -2.25
CA LEU A 16 -10.24 2.36 -1.31
C LEU A 16 -10.56 1.34 -0.21
N ILE A 17 -10.74 0.06 -0.56
CA ILE A 17 -10.99 -1.01 0.42
C ILE A 17 -9.86 -1.08 1.46
N TYR A 18 -8.60 -1.02 1.03
CA TYR A 18 -7.46 -1.02 1.95
C TYR A 18 -7.47 0.21 2.87
N ARG A 19 -7.79 1.40 2.36
CA ARG A 19 -7.87 2.62 3.19
C ARG A 19 -9.01 2.56 4.19
N GLU A 20 -10.19 2.14 3.77
CA GLU A 20 -11.35 2.01 4.65
C GLU A 20 -11.09 0.99 5.75
N LEU A 21 -10.51 -0.17 5.40
CA LEU A 21 -10.17 -1.20 6.35
C LEU A 21 -9.10 -0.74 7.35
N HIS A 22 -8.11 0.04 6.90
CA HIS A 22 -7.12 0.64 7.79
C HIS A 22 -7.73 1.68 8.75
N LYS A 23 -8.71 2.46 8.30
CA LYS A 23 -9.47 3.35 9.20
C LYS A 23 -10.32 2.56 10.20
N PHE A 24 -10.99 1.52 9.72
CA PHE A 24 -11.87 0.69 10.52
C PHE A 24 -11.12 -0.03 11.64
N ILE A 25 -9.95 -0.62 11.37
CA ILE A 25 -9.16 -1.35 12.37
C ILE A 25 -8.57 -0.43 13.46
N LYS A 26 -8.36 0.85 13.12
CA LYS A 26 -7.94 1.90 14.07
C LYS A 26 -9.11 2.50 14.87
N SER A 27 -10.35 2.17 14.52
CA SER A 27 -11.51 2.65 15.26
C SER A 27 -11.67 1.90 16.59
N HIS A 28 -12.24 2.58 17.59
CA HIS A 28 -12.47 2.02 18.93
C HIS A 28 -13.45 0.83 18.94
N ASN A 29 -14.23 0.65 17.87
CA ASN A 29 -15.24 -0.39 17.75
C ASN A 29 -14.70 -1.72 17.18
N PHE A 30 -13.40 -1.81 16.88
CA PHE A 30 -12.83 -3.00 16.28
C PHE A 30 -12.53 -4.09 17.33
N ILE A 31 -13.18 -5.25 17.19
CA ILE A 31 -12.96 -6.41 18.07
C ILE A 31 -11.81 -7.27 17.51
N LYS A 32 -10.76 -7.45 18.32
CA LYS A 32 -9.56 -8.22 17.94
C LYS A 32 -9.81 -9.72 18.06
N GLY A 33 -10.05 -10.38 16.93
CA GLY A 33 -10.07 -11.84 16.84
C GLY A 33 -8.67 -12.48 16.75
N PRO A 34 -8.57 -13.82 16.74
CA PRO A 34 -7.28 -14.53 16.65
C PRO A 34 -6.49 -14.19 15.39
N SER A 35 -7.18 -13.93 14.27
CA SER A 35 -6.58 -13.56 12.98
C SER A 35 -6.24 -12.08 12.84
N HIS A 36 -6.46 -11.26 13.88
CA HIS A 36 -6.26 -9.80 13.83
C HIS A 36 -4.85 -9.43 13.37
N ARG A 37 -3.82 -10.12 13.87
CA ARG A 37 -2.41 -9.92 13.47
C ARG A 37 -2.17 -10.11 11.97
N HIS A 38 -2.85 -11.08 11.35
CA HIS A 38 -2.71 -11.39 9.93
C HIS A 38 -3.47 -10.40 9.05
N LEU A 39 -4.57 -9.86 9.57
CA LEU A 39 -5.31 -8.77 8.96
C LEU A 39 -4.50 -7.48 8.99
N GLU A 40 -3.96 -7.11 10.16
CA GLU A 40 -3.16 -5.90 10.37
C GLU A 40 -1.89 -5.87 9.52
N GLY A 41 -1.10 -6.96 9.53
CA GLY A 41 0.06 -7.07 8.64
C GLY A 41 -0.31 -7.01 7.16
N GLY A 42 -1.52 -7.46 6.83
CA GLY A 42 -2.09 -7.34 5.50
C GLY A 42 -2.47 -5.96 5.03
N ILE A 43 -3.12 -5.23 5.92
CA ILE A 43 -3.46 -3.83 5.70
C ILE A 43 -2.17 -3.03 5.56
N SER A 44 -1.19 -3.30 6.42
CA SER A 44 0.13 -2.67 6.38
C SER A 44 0.83 -2.91 5.03
N PHE A 45 0.85 -4.18 4.56
CA PHE A 45 1.35 -4.51 3.24
C PHE A 45 0.59 -3.79 2.12
N GLY A 46 -0.75 -3.89 2.09
CA GLY A 46 -1.55 -3.35 1.00
C GLY A 46 -1.51 -1.81 0.93
N VAL A 47 -1.72 -1.14 2.05
CA VAL A 47 -1.66 0.33 2.13
C VAL A 47 -0.24 0.83 1.85
N GLY A 48 0.77 0.16 2.40
CA GLY A 48 2.17 0.46 2.14
C GLY A 48 2.52 0.31 0.66
N ALA A 49 2.14 -0.80 0.03
CA ALA A 49 2.41 -1.05 -1.39
C ALA A 49 1.75 -0.02 -2.32
N PHE A 50 0.48 0.34 -2.08
CA PHE A 50 -0.18 1.38 -2.85
C PHE A 50 0.49 2.74 -2.68
N ASN A 51 0.76 3.17 -1.44
CA ASN A 51 1.37 4.48 -1.19
C ASN A 51 2.78 4.56 -1.77
N LEU A 52 3.58 3.50 -1.62
CA LEU A 52 4.92 3.42 -2.19
C LEU A 52 4.84 3.51 -3.71
N THR A 53 4.05 2.66 -4.36
CA THR A 53 3.92 2.64 -5.82
C THR A 53 3.46 4.00 -6.36
N LEU A 54 2.48 4.61 -5.70
CA LEU A 54 1.96 5.93 -6.09
C LEU A 54 3.02 7.03 -5.92
N SER A 55 3.81 6.98 -4.84
CA SER A 55 4.88 7.95 -4.58
C SER A 55 6.03 7.88 -5.58
N LEU A 56 6.21 6.75 -6.27
CA LEU A 56 7.25 6.54 -7.27
C LEU A 56 6.82 6.96 -8.68
N PHE A 57 5.53 7.27 -8.90
CA PHE A 57 5.11 7.78 -10.19
C PHE A 57 5.69 9.19 -10.44
N PRO A 58 6.10 9.50 -11.69
CA PRO A 58 6.46 10.85 -12.06
C PRO A 58 5.37 11.87 -11.69
N PRO A 59 5.71 13.10 -11.27
CA PRO A 59 4.75 14.08 -10.77
C PRO A 59 3.57 14.37 -11.72
N ARG A 60 3.80 14.28 -13.03
CA ARG A 60 2.76 14.48 -14.05
C ARG A 60 1.70 13.37 -14.04
N ILE A 61 2.11 12.13 -13.83
CA ILE A 61 1.21 10.97 -13.77
C ILE A 61 0.50 10.97 -12.41
N LEU A 62 1.22 11.28 -11.34
CA LEU A 62 0.65 11.36 -10.00
C LEU A 62 -0.48 12.39 -9.94
N LYS A 63 -0.30 13.60 -10.49
CA LYS A 63 -1.37 14.62 -10.56
C LYS A 63 -2.65 14.14 -11.25
N MET A 64 -2.52 13.34 -12.31
CA MET A 64 -3.67 12.75 -13.01
C MET A 64 -4.38 11.70 -12.15
N LEU A 65 -3.60 10.87 -11.43
CA LEU A 65 -4.12 9.87 -10.49
C LEU A 65 -4.75 10.50 -9.25
N GLU A 66 -4.22 11.63 -8.77
CA GLU A 66 -4.77 12.41 -7.67
C GLU A 66 -6.18 12.92 -7.97
N PHE A 67 -6.42 13.38 -9.20
CA PHE A 67 -7.77 13.73 -9.63
C PHE A 67 -8.76 12.55 -9.56
N ALA A 68 -8.27 11.32 -9.76
CA ALA A 68 -9.07 10.10 -9.60
C ALA A 68 -9.21 9.62 -8.14
N GLY A 69 -8.58 10.31 -7.19
CA GLY A 69 -8.64 10.04 -5.75
C GLY A 69 -7.51 9.14 -5.21
N PHE A 70 -6.46 8.90 -6.00
CA PHE A 70 -5.25 8.25 -5.52
C PHE A 70 -4.33 9.27 -4.84
N SER A 71 -3.48 8.82 -3.93
CA SER A 71 -2.42 9.66 -3.36
C SER A 71 -1.35 8.73 -2.81
N GLY A 72 -0.09 9.14 -2.90
CA GLY A 72 1.04 8.34 -2.43
C GLY A 72 1.90 9.14 -1.47
N ASP A 73 2.18 8.56 -0.32
CA ASP A 73 3.12 9.08 0.68
C ASP A 73 4.21 8.02 0.91
N LYS A 74 5.45 8.36 0.53
CA LYS A 74 6.57 7.43 0.52
C LYS A 74 7.00 7.07 1.94
N GLU A 75 7.17 8.07 2.80
CA GLU A 75 7.63 7.91 4.17
C GLU A 75 6.62 7.08 4.98
N TYR A 76 5.33 7.38 4.81
CA TYR A 76 4.25 6.60 5.41
C TYR A 76 4.22 5.16 4.90
N ALA A 77 4.45 4.96 3.60
CA ALA A 77 4.52 3.63 3.01
C ALA A 77 5.65 2.79 3.60
N LEU A 78 6.85 3.37 3.71
CA LEU A 78 8.02 2.69 4.27
C LEU A 78 7.80 2.32 5.74
N SER A 79 7.20 3.20 6.53
CA SER A 79 6.84 2.89 7.93
C SER A 79 5.89 1.69 8.00
N LEU A 80 4.81 1.69 7.21
CA LEU A 80 3.85 0.57 7.20
C LEU A 80 4.47 -0.75 6.75
N LEU A 81 5.33 -0.71 5.73
CA LEU A 81 6.00 -1.91 5.25
C LEU A 81 7.00 -2.44 6.28
N CYS A 82 7.73 -1.57 6.98
CA CYS A 82 8.61 -1.96 8.08
C CYS A 82 7.84 -2.58 9.25
N ASP A 83 6.72 -1.98 9.67
CA ASP A 83 5.85 -2.52 10.72
C ASP A 83 5.29 -3.89 10.30
N GLY A 84 4.83 -4.01 9.05
CA GLY A 84 4.34 -5.26 8.48
C GLY A 84 5.43 -6.33 8.34
N ALA A 85 6.68 -5.95 8.07
CA ALA A 85 7.81 -6.85 7.94
C ALA A 85 8.29 -7.40 9.29
N THR A 86 8.28 -6.56 10.33
CA THR A 86 8.72 -6.94 11.69
C THR A 86 7.66 -7.71 12.47
N GLY A 87 6.39 -7.57 12.11
CA GLY A 87 5.29 -8.29 12.75
C GLY A 87 5.24 -9.79 12.42
N MET A 88 4.83 -10.62 13.39
CA MET A 88 4.49 -12.03 13.17
C MET A 88 3.15 -12.17 12.42
N ASN A 89 3.20 -11.98 11.10
CA ASN A 89 2.06 -12.14 10.21
C ASN A 89 2.44 -12.89 8.92
N LEU A 90 1.44 -13.43 8.23
CA LEU A 90 1.62 -14.24 7.01
C LEU A 90 2.26 -13.47 5.86
N ARG A 91 2.13 -12.14 5.83
CA ARG A 91 2.54 -11.27 4.73
C ARG A 91 3.84 -10.52 5.01
N SER A 92 4.49 -10.78 6.15
CA SER A 92 5.77 -10.18 6.54
C SER A 92 6.83 -10.33 5.45
N MET A 93 6.95 -11.53 4.86
CA MET A 93 7.91 -11.76 3.76
C MET A 93 7.61 -10.92 2.51
N LEU A 94 6.34 -10.63 2.20
CA LEU A 94 5.99 -9.78 1.07
C LEU A 94 6.35 -8.31 1.35
N CYS A 95 6.20 -7.85 2.60
CA CYS A 95 6.69 -6.53 3.01
C CYS A 95 8.21 -6.43 2.86
N VAL A 96 8.95 -7.44 3.33
CA VAL A 96 10.42 -7.50 3.19
C VAL A 96 10.83 -7.50 1.71
N LEU A 97 10.18 -8.31 0.87
CA LEU A 97 10.47 -8.37 -0.55
C LEU A 97 10.24 -7.02 -1.24
N LEU A 98 9.15 -6.33 -0.89
CA LEU A 98 8.82 -5.03 -1.48
C LEU A 98 9.80 -3.94 -1.01
N LEU A 99 10.19 -3.93 0.27
CA LEU A 99 11.24 -3.05 0.81
C LEU A 99 12.59 -3.30 0.13
N LEU A 100 12.96 -4.57 -0.07
CA LEU A 100 14.20 -4.94 -0.74
C LEU A 100 14.18 -4.50 -2.22
N CYS A 101 13.07 -4.73 -2.91
CA CYS A 101 12.87 -4.26 -4.28
C CYS A 101 12.99 -2.74 -4.37
N TYR A 102 12.40 -2.02 -3.41
CA TYR A 102 12.51 -0.57 -3.34
C TYR A 102 13.96 -0.12 -3.21
N HIS A 103 14.66 -0.53 -2.15
CA HIS A 103 16.01 -0.05 -1.85
C HIS A 103 17.08 -0.52 -2.84
N THR A 104 16.90 -1.69 -3.47
CA THR A 104 17.94 -2.27 -4.35
C THR A 104 17.72 -1.90 -5.81
N PHE A 105 16.49 -1.92 -6.29
CA PHE A 105 16.18 -1.80 -7.71
C PHE A 105 15.51 -0.46 -8.03
N LEU A 106 14.45 -0.10 -7.32
CA LEU A 106 13.66 1.09 -7.66
C LEU A 106 14.42 2.38 -7.35
N THR A 107 15.06 2.47 -6.18
CA THR A 107 15.91 3.62 -5.81
C THR A 107 17.04 3.81 -6.82
N PHE A 108 17.70 2.73 -7.23
CA PHE A 108 18.79 2.77 -8.22
C PHE A 108 18.30 3.26 -9.60
N ILE A 109 17.17 2.74 -10.08
CA ILE A 109 16.63 3.09 -11.41
C ILE A 109 16.06 4.52 -11.44
N LEU A 110 15.41 4.94 -10.35
CA LEU A 110 14.76 6.25 -10.26
C LEU A 110 15.75 7.36 -9.90
N GLY A 111 16.98 7.03 -9.49
CA GLY A 111 18.02 7.99 -9.12
C GLY A 111 17.67 8.80 -7.88
N THR A 112 16.87 8.23 -6.97
CA THR A 112 16.42 8.87 -5.72
C THR A 112 17.33 8.58 -4.55
#